data_AF-M1XYR1-F1
#
_entry.id   AF-M1XYR1-F1
#
_cell.length_a   1.000
_cell.length_b   1.000
_cell.length_c   1.000
_cell.angle_alpha   90.00
_cell.angle_beta   90.00
_cell.angle_gamma   90.00
#
_symmetry.space_group_name_H-M   'P 1'
#
loop_
_entity.id
_entity.type
_entity.pdbx_description
1 polymer ?
#
loop_
_entity_poly.entity_id
_entity_poly.type
_entity_poly.pdbx_seq_one_letter_code
_entity_poly.pdbx_strand_id
1 'polypeptide(L)'
;MDLDRFAADTPDDDAPGAGRVCVVATQPATFERCRDGFYPAPRSYDRTRADFEYLAFYRTAPVSAITHYARVRDRTEQVRGDPGPMAADDWAALIDPFSEERVVVVFGFDSLVPLDAPVDNDGHGVRGAWYCTVEDLRRSGTLSALSERAETS
;
A
#
# COMPACT_ATOMS: atom_id res chain seq x y z
N MET A 1 -28.60 2.08 8.97
CA MET A 1 -27.55 3.10 8.79
C MET A 1 -27.20 3.05 7.33
N ASP A 2 -27.50 4.12 6.60
CA ASP A 2 -27.39 4.23 5.14
C ASP A 2 -25.92 4.13 4.71
N LEU A 3 -25.57 3.06 3.98
CA LEU A 3 -24.22 2.78 3.49
C LEU A 3 -23.95 3.43 2.12
N ASP A 4 -24.97 4.01 1.47
CA ASP A 4 -24.88 4.56 0.12
C ASP A 4 -24.33 6.00 0.04
N ARG A 5 -24.07 6.64 1.19
CA ARG A 5 -23.60 8.03 1.26
C ARG A 5 -22.09 8.20 0.97
N PHE A 6 -21.30 7.12 1.00
CA PHE A 6 -19.84 7.20 0.84
C PHE A 6 -19.34 6.78 -0.55
N ALA A 7 -20.24 6.39 -1.47
CA ALA A 7 -19.83 5.95 -2.81
C ALA A 7 -19.47 7.13 -3.75
N ALA A 8 -20.06 8.31 -3.55
CA ALA A 8 -19.99 9.40 -4.53
C ALA A 8 -18.69 10.21 -4.56
N ASP A 9 -17.86 10.16 -3.51
CA ASP A 9 -16.57 10.88 -3.42
C ASP A 9 -15.36 9.94 -3.58
N THR A 10 -15.60 8.75 -4.11
CA THR A 10 -14.54 7.79 -4.37
C THR A 10 -13.83 8.15 -5.67
N PRO A 11 -12.49 8.23 -5.70
CA PRO A 11 -11.77 8.47 -6.96
C PRO A 11 -12.08 7.38 -7.99
N ASP A 12 -12.27 7.79 -9.25
CA ASP A 12 -12.47 6.86 -10.36
C ASP A 12 -11.23 6.00 -10.61
N ASP A 13 -11.46 4.75 -10.99
CA ASP A 13 -10.42 3.78 -11.32
C ASP A 13 -9.89 3.94 -12.75
N ASP A 14 -9.24 5.08 -13.03
CA ASP A 14 -8.74 5.45 -14.36
C ASP A 14 -7.29 4.99 -14.65
N ALA A 15 -6.68 4.20 -13.76
CA ALA A 15 -5.29 3.79 -13.95
C ALA A 15 -5.11 2.88 -15.17
N PRO A 16 -4.04 3.07 -15.96
CA PRO A 16 -3.74 2.18 -17.09
C PRO A 16 -3.44 0.78 -16.59
N GLY A 17 -4.00 -0.24 -17.26
CA GLY A 17 -3.86 -1.64 -16.83
C GLY A 17 -2.39 -2.10 -16.71
N ALA A 18 -1.50 -1.58 -17.56
CA ALA A 18 -0.07 -1.91 -17.53
C ALA A 18 0.73 -1.18 -16.42
N GLY A 19 0.11 -0.30 -15.64
CA GLY A 19 0.79 0.43 -14.57
C GLY A 19 1.40 -0.52 -13.53
N ARG A 20 2.68 -0.33 -13.20
CA ARG A 20 3.39 -1.24 -12.28
C ARG A 20 3.02 -0.93 -10.83
N VAL A 21 2.65 -1.98 -10.08
CA VAL A 21 2.15 -1.89 -8.72
C VAL A 21 3.09 -2.64 -7.76
N CYS A 22 3.35 -2.04 -6.60
CA CYS A 22 3.96 -2.69 -5.45
C CYS A 22 2.87 -2.97 -4.40
N VAL A 23 2.60 -4.24 -4.12
CA VAL A 23 1.67 -4.68 -3.08
C VAL A 23 2.40 -4.79 -1.75
N VAL A 24 1.87 -4.16 -0.72
CA VAL A 24 2.43 -4.17 0.65
C VAL A 24 1.39 -4.59 1.67
N ALA A 25 1.84 -5.31 2.69
CA ALA A 25 1.02 -5.62 3.85
C ALA A 25 0.90 -4.38 4.76
N THR A 26 -0.32 -4.06 5.16
CA THR A 26 -0.65 -2.92 6.03
C THR A 26 -1.46 -3.41 7.22
N GLN A 27 -0.96 -3.13 8.42
CA GLN A 27 -1.74 -3.26 9.64
C GLN A 27 -2.81 -2.15 9.71
N PRO A 28 -3.85 -2.28 10.56
CA PRO A 28 -4.89 -1.27 10.66
C PRO A 28 -4.37 0.16 10.84
N ALA A 29 -3.43 0.39 11.76
CA ALA A 29 -2.83 1.71 11.99
C ALA A 29 -2.05 2.23 10.77
N THR A 30 -1.33 1.36 10.06
CA THR A 30 -0.64 1.73 8.82
C THR A 30 -1.63 2.12 7.73
N PHE A 31 -2.72 1.36 7.58
CA PHE A 31 -3.73 1.64 6.58
C PHE A 31 -4.54 2.91 6.87
N GLU A 32 -4.73 3.25 8.15
CA GLU A 32 -5.28 4.56 8.54
C GLU A 32 -4.39 5.70 8.04
N ARG A 33 -3.06 5.58 8.16
CA ARG A 33 -2.13 6.58 7.63
C ARG A 33 -2.05 6.59 6.10
N CYS A 34 -2.26 5.46 5.44
CA CYS A 34 -2.45 5.45 4.00
C CYS A 34 -3.66 6.31 3.58
N ARG A 35 -4.74 6.38 4.38
CA ARG A 35 -5.86 7.29 4.06
C ARG A 35 -5.49 8.76 4.19
N ASP A 36 -4.49 9.08 5.01
CA ASP A 36 -3.93 10.42 5.15
C ASP A 36 -2.95 10.76 3.99
N GLY A 37 -2.73 9.85 3.04
CA GLY A 37 -1.98 10.10 1.80
C GLY A 37 -0.51 9.69 1.81
N PHE A 38 -0.07 8.87 2.78
CA PHE A 38 1.31 8.37 2.76
C PHE A 38 1.50 6.95 3.31
N TYR A 39 2.60 6.34 2.88
CA TYR A 39 3.08 5.06 3.40
C TYR A 39 4.61 5.13 3.59
N PRO A 40 5.15 4.85 4.79
CA PRO A 40 6.58 4.84 5.00
C PRO A 40 7.18 3.43 4.89
N ALA A 41 8.43 3.35 4.45
CA ALA A 41 9.19 2.11 4.42
C ALA A 41 10.64 2.33 4.91
N PRO A 42 11.19 1.44 5.75
CA PRO A 42 12.61 1.47 6.08
C PRO A 42 13.47 1.45 4.80
N ARG A 43 14.50 2.30 4.74
CA ARG A 43 15.35 2.48 3.54
C ARG A 43 16.08 1.21 3.12
N SER A 44 16.25 0.26 4.03
CA SER A 44 16.82 -1.06 3.74
C SER A 44 15.92 -1.94 2.85
N TYR A 45 14.62 -1.67 2.76
CA TYR A 45 13.68 -2.55 2.06
C TYR A 45 13.71 -2.33 0.55
N ASP A 46 13.60 -3.42 -0.23
CA ASP A 46 13.76 -3.38 -1.70
C ASP A 46 12.78 -2.46 -2.42
N ARG A 47 11.54 -2.35 -1.90
CA ARG A 47 10.53 -1.43 -2.44
C ARG A 47 10.96 0.05 -2.44
N THR A 48 11.93 0.44 -1.61
CA THR A 48 12.46 1.80 -1.63
C THR A 48 13.30 2.11 -2.88
N ARG A 49 13.78 1.06 -3.57
CA ARG A 49 14.62 1.13 -4.78
C ARG A 49 13.93 0.60 -6.02
N ALA A 50 12.90 -0.23 -5.86
CA ALA A 50 12.14 -0.78 -6.97
C ALA A 50 11.36 0.31 -7.72
N ASP A 51 11.33 0.19 -9.04
CA ASP A 51 10.55 1.06 -9.92
C ASP A 51 9.09 0.60 -9.96
N PHE A 52 8.16 1.48 -9.61
CA PHE A 52 6.72 1.24 -9.68
C PHE A 52 5.97 2.57 -9.57
N GLU A 53 4.76 2.58 -10.12
CA GLU A 53 3.90 3.76 -10.19
C GLU A 53 2.82 3.77 -9.11
N TYR A 54 2.42 2.58 -8.61
CA TYR A 54 1.31 2.42 -7.70
C TYR A 54 1.68 1.59 -6.48
N LEU A 55 1.07 1.88 -5.34
CA LEU A 55 1.04 1.01 -4.16
C LEU A 55 -0.33 0.39 -4.01
N ALA A 56 -0.39 -0.91 -3.75
CA ALA A 56 -1.62 -1.60 -3.36
C ALA A 56 -1.50 -2.12 -1.93
N PHE A 57 -2.61 -2.07 -1.19
CA PHE A 57 -2.61 -2.29 0.25
C PHE A 57 -3.34 -3.59 0.59
N TYR A 58 -2.56 -4.64 0.88
CA TYR A 58 -3.06 -5.82 1.55
C TYR A 58 -3.33 -5.46 3.01
N ARG A 59 -4.61 -5.41 3.39
CA ARG A 59 -5.02 -5.14 4.77
C ARG A 59 -5.01 -6.46 5.52
N THR A 60 -4.21 -6.55 6.58
CA THR A 60 -4.16 -7.75 7.42
C THR A 60 -5.50 -8.00 8.11
N ALA A 61 -5.59 -9.07 8.91
CA ALA A 61 -6.78 -9.36 9.71
C ALA A 61 -7.28 -8.11 10.47
N PRO A 62 -8.61 -7.89 10.56
CA PRO A 62 -9.68 -8.82 10.16
C PRO A 62 -10.09 -8.76 8.68
N VAL A 63 -9.56 -7.82 7.90
CA VAL A 63 -9.98 -7.59 6.51
C VAL A 63 -9.41 -8.67 5.59
N SER A 64 -8.12 -8.99 5.77
CA SER A 64 -7.42 -10.06 5.05
C SER A 64 -7.58 -10.02 3.53
N ALA A 65 -7.48 -8.83 2.92
CA ALA A 65 -7.64 -8.65 1.47
C ALA A 65 -6.89 -7.42 0.96
N ILE A 66 -6.54 -7.41 -0.33
CA ILE A 66 -6.16 -6.18 -1.04
C ILE A 66 -7.44 -5.46 -1.41
N THR A 67 -7.54 -4.18 -1.06
CA THR A 67 -8.82 -3.44 -1.21
C THR A 67 -8.67 -2.12 -1.93
N HIS A 68 -7.49 -1.52 -1.87
CA HIS A 68 -7.24 -0.20 -2.44
C HIS A 68 -5.83 -0.19 -3.04
N TYR A 69 -5.64 0.72 -3.97
CA TYR A 69 -4.33 1.10 -4.44
C TYR A 69 -4.27 2.63 -4.63
N ALA A 70 -3.07 3.18 -4.77
CA ALA A 70 -2.87 4.61 -4.95
C ALA A 70 -1.66 4.87 -5.83
N ARG A 71 -1.73 5.94 -6.64
CA ARG A 71 -0.61 6.38 -7.48
C ARG A 71 0.42 7.12 -6.62
N VAL A 72 1.65 6.63 -6.62
CA VAL A 72 2.77 7.31 -5.96
C VAL A 72 3.05 8.63 -6.70
N ARG A 73 3.05 9.73 -5.95
CA ARG A 73 3.43 11.06 -6.43
C ARG A 73 4.87 11.37 -6.12
N ASP A 74 5.26 11.11 -4.87
CA ASP A 74 6.56 11.52 -4.34
C ASP A 74 7.18 10.37 -3.54
N ARG A 75 8.52 10.35 -3.55
CA ARG A 75 9.34 9.48 -2.71
C ARG A 75 10.31 10.35 -1.94
N THR A 76 10.03 10.55 -0.65
CA THR A 76 10.82 11.45 0.20
C THR A 76 11.62 10.64 1.21
N GLU A 77 12.96 10.71 1.13
CA GLU A 77 13.81 10.18 2.19
C GLU A 77 13.70 11.08 3.44
N GLN A 78 13.40 10.49 4.59
CA GLN A 78 13.32 11.20 5.87
C GLN A 78 14.16 10.49 6.93
N VAL A 79 14.95 11.27 7.67
CA VAL A 79 15.70 10.82 8.83
C VAL A 79 14.87 11.10 10.09
N ARG A 80 14.89 10.17 11.05
CA ARG A 80 14.17 10.32 12.32
C ARG A 80 14.64 11.55 13.09
N GLY A 81 13.69 12.42 13.39
CA GLY A 81 13.91 13.69 14.11
C GLY A 81 14.09 14.89 13.20
N ASP A 82 14.31 14.68 11.90
CA ASP A 82 14.38 15.76 10.92
C ASP A 82 12.97 16.15 10.41
N PRO A 83 12.79 17.39 9.95
CA PRO A 83 11.54 17.82 9.31
C PRO A 83 11.19 16.93 8.11
N GLY A 84 9.92 16.58 7.97
CA GLY A 84 9.44 15.77 6.86
C GLY A 84 7.99 15.35 7.01
N PRO A 85 7.49 14.48 6.11
CA PRO A 85 6.10 14.04 6.10
C PRO A 85 5.66 13.31 7.38
N MET A 86 6.58 12.60 8.05
CA MET A 86 6.27 11.87 9.28
C MET A 86 6.58 12.68 10.52
N ALA A 87 5.62 12.76 11.43
CA ALA A 87 5.82 13.26 12.78
C ALA A 87 6.38 12.16 13.71
N ALA A 88 6.82 12.54 14.92
CA ALA A 88 7.40 11.61 15.90
C ALA A 88 6.45 10.43 16.25
N ASP A 89 5.16 10.70 16.36
CA ASP A 89 4.15 9.68 16.65
C ASP A 89 3.99 8.69 15.49
N ASP A 90 4.20 9.14 14.24
CA ASP A 90 4.17 8.26 13.07
C ASP A 90 5.35 7.30 13.06
N TRP A 91 6.53 7.75 13.48
CA TRP A 91 7.69 6.87 13.65
C TRP A 91 7.41 5.79 14.70
N ALA A 92 6.86 6.19 15.86
CA ALA A 92 6.53 5.27 16.94
C ALA A 92 5.45 4.24 16.54
N ALA A 93 4.48 4.66 15.73
CA ALA A 93 3.38 3.79 15.31
C ALA A 93 3.73 2.89 14.10
N LEU A 94 4.51 3.40 13.14
CA LEU A 94 4.65 2.78 11.82
C LEU A 94 6.01 2.12 11.60
N ILE A 95 7.06 2.51 12.32
CA ILE A 95 8.43 2.05 12.09
C ILE A 95 8.97 1.26 13.29
N ASP A 96 8.89 1.83 14.49
CA ASP A 96 9.44 1.23 15.71
C ASP A 96 8.97 -0.21 15.99
N PRO A 97 7.73 -0.63 15.65
CA PRO A 97 7.31 -2.02 15.85
C PRO A 97 8.01 -3.04 14.93
N PHE A 98 8.67 -2.59 13.85
CA PHE A 98 9.19 -3.46 12.79
C PHE A 98 10.66 -3.24 12.46
N SER A 99 11.23 -2.09 12.81
CA SER A 99 12.60 -1.73 12.46
C SER A 99 13.17 -0.68 13.42
N GLU A 100 14.47 -0.78 13.70
CA GLU A 100 15.23 0.26 14.42
C GLU A 100 15.85 1.30 13.47
N GLU A 101 15.61 1.16 12.16
CA GLU A 101 16.20 2.02 11.15
C GLU A 101 15.77 3.47 11.31
N ARG A 102 16.73 4.39 11.24
CA ARG A 102 16.51 5.82 11.44
C ARG A 102 16.23 6.58 10.15
N VAL A 103 16.19 5.90 9.02
CA VAL A 103 15.95 6.49 7.70
C VAL A 103 14.87 5.69 6.99
N VAL A 104 13.85 6.38 6.51
CA VAL A 104 12.74 5.82 5.75
C VAL A 104 12.60 6.53 4.43
N VAL A 105 11.99 5.85 3.46
CA VAL A 105 11.40 6.49 2.28
C VAL A 105 9.90 6.55 2.49
N VAL A 106 9.35 7.77 2.47
CA VAL A 106 7.93 8.04 2.53
C VAL A 106 7.39 8.14 1.12
N PHE A 107 6.46 7.25 0.78
CA PHE A 107 5.70 7.29 -0.46
C PHE A 107 4.48 8.18 -0.22
N GLY A 108 4.47 9.36 -0.85
CA GLY A 108 3.31 10.25 -0.87
C GLY A 108 2.40 9.93 -2.05
N PHE A 109 1.10 9.99 -1.84
CA PHE A 109 0.08 9.77 -2.86
C PHE A 109 -1.20 10.55 -2.53
N ASP A 110 -2.07 10.70 -3.52
CA ASP A 110 -3.36 11.37 -3.34
C ASP A 110 -4.37 10.42 -2.65
N SER A 111 -5.64 10.49 -3.04
CA SER A 111 -6.69 9.62 -2.51
C SER A 111 -6.49 8.15 -2.91
N LEU A 112 -6.90 7.26 -2.02
CA LEU A 112 -6.93 5.82 -2.28
C LEU A 112 -8.05 5.50 -3.28
N VAL A 113 -7.72 4.74 -4.33
CA VAL A 113 -8.69 4.17 -5.27
C VAL A 113 -9.09 2.79 -4.76
N PRO A 114 -10.35 2.53 -4.41
CA PRO A 114 -10.80 1.18 -4.08
C PRO A 114 -10.87 0.32 -5.33
N LEU A 115 -10.62 -0.97 -5.15
CA LEU A 115 -10.91 -1.96 -6.17
C LEU A 115 -12.41 -2.25 -6.20
N ASP A 116 -12.97 -2.43 -7.40
CA ASP A 116 -14.36 -2.87 -7.58
C ASP A 116 -14.66 -4.18 -6.85
N ALA A 117 -13.68 -5.10 -6.85
CA ALA A 117 -13.69 -6.34 -6.08
C ALA A 117 -12.36 -6.47 -5.31
N PRO A 118 -12.40 -6.78 -4.00
CA PRO A 118 -11.18 -7.03 -3.26
C PRO A 118 -10.48 -8.31 -3.74
N VAL A 119 -9.15 -8.35 -3.58
CA VAL A 119 -8.36 -9.58 -3.77
C VAL A 119 -8.26 -10.29 -2.43
N ASP A 120 -9.04 -11.35 -2.24
CA ASP A 120 -9.20 -12.02 -0.96
C ASP A 120 -8.00 -12.91 -0.62
N ASN A 121 -7.65 -12.98 0.67
CA ASN A 121 -6.71 -13.98 1.15
C ASN A 121 -7.37 -15.37 1.21
N ASP A 122 -6.94 -16.27 0.33
CA ASP A 122 -7.34 -17.68 0.28
C ASP A 122 -6.29 -18.64 0.86
N GLY A 123 -5.21 -18.10 1.44
CA GLY A 123 -4.15 -18.90 2.04
C GLY A 123 -3.27 -18.07 2.97
N HIS A 124 -2.04 -17.81 2.52
CA HIS A 124 -1.10 -16.98 3.27
C HIS A 124 -1.23 -15.52 2.82
N GLY A 125 -1.30 -14.60 3.79
CA GLY A 125 -1.26 -13.17 3.51
C GLY A 125 0.05 -12.73 2.84
N VAL A 126 0.07 -11.51 2.33
CA VAL A 126 1.25 -10.94 1.65
C VAL A 126 2.42 -10.83 2.64
N ARG A 127 3.58 -11.39 2.24
CA ARG A 127 4.86 -11.25 2.94
C ARG A 127 5.83 -10.50 2.04
N GLY A 128 6.60 -9.58 2.62
CA GLY A 128 7.51 -8.73 1.83
C GLY A 128 6.76 -7.75 0.94
N ALA A 129 7.23 -7.58 -0.29
CA ALA A 129 6.54 -6.82 -1.32
C ALA A 129 6.32 -7.68 -2.57
N TRP A 130 5.15 -7.56 -3.19
CA TRP A 130 4.87 -8.20 -4.47
C TRP A 130 4.78 -7.15 -5.56
N TYR A 131 5.21 -7.48 -6.77
CA TYR A 131 5.14 -6.59 -7.92
C TYR A 131 4.29 -7.20 -9.02
N CYS A 132 3.29 -6.45 -9.48
CA CYS A 132 2.34 -6.86 -10.51
C CYS A 132 1.87 -5.64 -11.30
N THR A 133 0.88 -5.80 -12.17
CA THR A 133 0.23 -4.68 -12.86
C THR A 133 -1.12 -4.33 -12.25
N VAL A 134 -1.65 -3.15 -12.56
CA VAL A 134 -3.03 -2.77 -12.20
C VAL A 134 -4.04 -3.77 -12.77
N GLU A 135 -3.82 -4.27 -13.99
CA GLU A 135 -4.67 -5.30 -14.60
C GLU A 135 -4.65 -6.60 -13.79
N ASP A 136 -3.49 -7.04 -13.31
CA ASP A 136 -3.39 -8.25 -12.49
C ASP A 136 -4.21 -8.13 -11.20
N LEU A 137 -4.19 -6.95 -10.56
CA LEU A 137 -5.02 -6.69 -9.37
C LEU A 137 -6.51 -6.77 -9.68
N ARG A 138 -6.95 -6.10 -10.76
CA ARG A 138 -8.38 -6.09 -11.16
C ARG A 138 -8.90 -7.47 -11.55
N ARG A 139 -8.04 -8.34 -12.10
CA ARG A 139 -8.42 -9.68 -12.58
C ARG A 139 -8.29 -10.77 -11.53
N SER A 140 -7.55 -10.53 -10.45
CA SER A 140 -7.28 -11.53 -9.43
C SER A 140 -8.33 -11.47 -8.33
N GLY A 141 -9.12 -12.53 -8.17
CA GLY A 141 -10.05 -12.63 -7.04
C GLY A 141 -9.38 -13.04 -5.73
N THR A 142 -8.20 -13.65 -5.79
CA THR A 142 -7.50 -14.17 -4.61
C THR A 142 -5.99 -13.93 -4.64
N LEU A 143 -5.35 -13.94 -3.46
CA LEU A 143 -3.90 -13.80 -3.33
C LEU A 143 -3.13 -14.93 -4.01
N SER A 144 -3.64 -16.17 -3.97
CA SER A 144 -2.98 -17.27 -4.67
C SER A 144 -2.95 -17.02 -6.19
N ALA A 145 -4.07 -16.60 -6.78
CA ALA A 145 -4.13 -16.24 -8.21
C ALA A 145 -3.22 -15.05 -8.54
N LEU A 146 -3.15 -14.04 -7.67
CA LEU A 146 -2.25 -12.90 -7.87
C LEU A 146 -0.78 -13.33 -7.81
N SER A 147 -0.43 -14.23 -6.89
CA SER A 147 0.95 -14.70 -6.68
C SER A 147 1.53 -15.44 -7.89
N GLU A 148 0.70 -16.10 -8.71
CA GLU A 148 1.12 -16.75 -9.95
C GLU A 148 1.60 -15.75 -11.03
N ARG A 149 1.21 -14.47 -10.88
CA ARG A 149 1.49 -13.39 -11.83
C ARG A 149 2.49 -12.38 -11.28
N ALA A 150 2.66 -12.34 -9.97
CA ALA A 150 3.49 -11.36 -9.30
C ALA A 150 4.94 -11.80 -9.14
N GLU A 151 5.87 -10.85 -9.25
CA GLU A 151 7.24 -11.01 -8.77
C GLU A 151 7.26 -10.78 -7.24
N THR A 152 8.06 -11.55 -6.50
CA THR A 152 8.16 -11.40 -5.04
C THR A 152 9.59 -11.00 -4.64
N SER A 153 9.69 -10.17 -3.60
CA SER A 153 10.94 -9.64 -3.03
C SER A 153 10.92 -9.71 -1.51
#